data_AF-Q8RH66-F1
#
_entry.id   AF-Q8RH66-F1
#
_cell.length_a   1.000
_cell.length_b   1.000
_cell.length_c   1.000
_cell.angle_alpha   90.00
_cell.angle_beta   90.00
_cell.angle_gamma   90.00
#
_symmetry.space_group_name_H-M   'P 1'
#
loop_
_entity.id
_entity.type
_entity.pdbx_description
1 polymer ?
#
loop_
_entity_poly.entity_id
_entity_poly.type
_entity_poly.pdbx_seq_one_letter_code
_entity_poly.pdbx_strand_id
1 'polypeptide(L)'
;MMIELELMRKKIDEIDDKLLVLFKERLEVSKKIGLLKKKNKIEIFDPQREQEIIDSCTKNISEDERIYIEKFLRNLMDISKEVQSK
;
A
#
# COMPACT_ATOMS: atom_id res chain seq x y z
N MET A 1 33.10 9.98 5.08
CA MET A 1 32.02 10.31 4.12
C MET A 1 31.45 9.11 3.33
N MET A 2 31.94 7.87 3.50
CA MET A 2 31.19 6.65 3.10
C MET A 2 30.34 6.08 4.24
N ILE A 3 30.82 6.20 5.48
CA ILE A 3 30.19 5.62 6.67
C ILE A 3 28.76 6.16 6.91
N GLU A 4 28.54 7.47 6.75
CA GLU A 4 27.20 8.07 6.96
C GLU A 4 26.19 7.57 5.92
N LEU A 5 26.59 7.47 4.65
CA LEU A 5 25.75 6.89 3.60
C LEU A 5 25.42 5.42 3.87
N GLU A 6 26.40 4.64 4.32
CA GLU A 6 26.19 3.23 4.70
C GLU A 6 25.24 3.10 5.89
N LEU A 7 25.33 3.98 6.90
CA LEU A 7 24.38 4.00 8.01
C LEU A 7 22.96 4.35 7.56
N MET A 8 22.81 5.30 6.63
CA MET A 8 21.49 5.63 6.08
C MET A 8 20.91 4.48 5.25
N ARG A 9 21.73 3.75 4.50
CA ARG A 9 21.30 2.55 3.77
C ARG A 9 20.84 1.45 4.70
N LYS A 10 21.58 1.15 5.77
CA LYS A 10 21.16 0.19 6.79
C LYS A 10 19.81 0.56 7.42
N LYS A 11 19.58 1.85 7.66
CA LYS A 11 18.29 2.33 8.17
C LYS A 11 17.16 2.10 7.15
N ILE A 12 17.42 2.23 5.85
CA ILE A 12 16.45 1.89 4.80
C ILE A 12 16.18 0.39 4.83
N ASP A 13 17.21 -0.46 4.89
CA ASP A 13 17.04 -1.92 4.95
C ASP A 13 16.14 -2.33 6.14
N GLU A 14 16.34 -1.73 7.32
CA GLU A 14 15.50 -1.96 8.50
C GLU A 14 14.04 -1.50 8.33
N ILE A 15 13.81 -0.45 7.54
CA ILE A 15 12.46 0.04 7.22
C ILE A 15 11.81 -0.92 6.22
N ASP A 16 12.54 -1.34 5.19
CA ASP A 16 12.05 -2.22 4.14
C ASP A 16 11.66 -3.60 4.70
N ASP A 17 12.39 -4.12 5.67
CA ASP A 17 12.03 -5.34 6.38
C ASP A 17 10.65 -5.21 7.07
N LYS A 18 10.39 -4.07 7.72
CA LYS A 18 9.10 -3.80 8.37
C LYS A 18 7.98 -3.61 7.34
N LEU A 19 8.27 -2.90 6.24
CA LEU A 19 7.32 -2.72 5.15
C LEU A 19 6.94 -4.06 4.53
N LEU A 20 7.90 -4.97 4.34
CA LEU A 20 7.64 -6.29 3.76
C LEU A 20 6.73 -7.15 4.66
N VAL A 21 6.91 -7.09 5.98
CA VAL A 21 6.03 -7.77 6.94
C VAL A 21 4.60 -7.25 6.83
N LEU A 22 4.42 -5.93 6.90
CA LEU A 22 3.09 -5.28 6.81
C LEU A 22 2.45 -5.50 5.44
N PHE A 23 3.24 -5.50 4.37
CA PHE A 23 2.77 -5.75 3.03
C PHE A 23 2.25 -7.18 2.88
N LYS A 24 2.98 -8.19 3.38
CA LYS A 24 2.53 -9.59 3.38
C LYS A 24 1.22 -9.76 4.16
N GLU A 25 1.10 -9.14 5.33
CA GLU A 25 -0.13 -9.15 6.11
C GLU A 25 -1.29 -8.55 5.31
N ARG A 26 -1.07 -7.40 4.67
CA ARG A 26 -2.07 -6.75 3.81
C ARG A 26 -2.48 -7.64 2.64
N LEU A 27 -1.54 -8.37 2.01
CA LEU A 27 -1.86 -9.32 0.94
C LEU A 27 -2.79 -10.44 1.41
N GLU A 28 -2.57 -11.00 2.59
CA GLU A 28 -3.46 -12.02 3.16
C GLU A 28 -4.86 -11.49 3.44
N VAL A 29 -4.96 -10.25 3.93
CA VAL A 29 -6.27 -9.57 4.09
C VAL A 29 -6.93 -9.34 2.74
N SER A 30 -6.19 -8.87 1.73
CA SER A 30 -6.70 -8.68 0.36
C SER A 30 -7.24 -9.96 -0.25
N LYS A 31 -6.58 -11.11 -0.06
CA LYS A 31 -7.11 -12.43 -0.51
C LYS A 31 -8.47 -12.73 0.11
N LYS A 32 -8.60 -12.53 1.43
CA LYS A 32 -9.86 -12.74 2.15
C LYS A 32 -10.96 -11.81 1.63
N ILE A 33 -10.64 -10.54 1.36
CA ILE A 33 -11.55 -9.58 0.75
C ILE A 33 -12.00 -10.07 -0.64
N GLY A 34 -11.09 -10.56 -1.48
CA GLY A 34 -11.42 -11.11 -2.81
C GLY A 34 -12.44 -12.25 -2.73
N LEU A 35 -12.23 -13.20 -1.82
CA LEU A 35 -13.17 -14.31 -1.57
C LEU A 35 -14.55 -13.81 -1.13
N LEU A 36 -14.60 -12.81 -0.23
CA LEU A 36 -15.84 -12.21 0.22
C LEU A 36 -16.56 -11.47 -0.90
N LYS A 37 -15.84 -10.66 -1.69
CA LYS A 37 -16.41 -9.94 -2.84
C LYS A 37 -16.98 -10.92 -3.86
N LYS A 38 -16.24 -11.98 -4.20
CA LYS A 38 -16.69 -13.05 -5.11
C LYS A 38 -17.95 -13.76 -4.60
N LYS A 39 -17.99 -14.13 -3.32
CA LYS A 39 -19.16 -14.76 -2.69
C LYS A 39 -20.41 -13.87 -2.76
N ASN A 40 -20.24 -12.57 -2.60
CA ASN A 40 -21.34 -11.60 -2.58
C ASN A 40 -21.60 -10.93 -3.93
N LYS A 41 -20.91 -11.33 -5.00
CA LYS A 41 -20.99 -10.72 -6.35
C LYS A 41 -20.70 -9.21 -6.35
N ILE A 42 -19.76 -8.78 -5.50
CA ILE A 42 -19.26 -7.40 -5.43
C ILE A 42 -18.06 -7.26 -6.36
N GLU A 43 -17.97 -6.15 -7.08
CA GLU A 43 -16.82 -5.86 -7.96
C GLU A 43 -15.51 -5.64 -7.17
N ILE A 44 -14.40 -6.07 -7.77
CA ILE A 44 -13.07 -5.94 -7.17
C ILE A 44 -12.64 -4.48 -7.13
N PHE A 45 -12.84 -3.77 -8.24
CA PHE A 45 -12.53 -2.34 -8.32
C PHE A 45 -13.63 -1.53 -7.61
N ASP A 46 -13.20 -0.67 -6.69
CA ASP A 46 -14.08 0.23 -5.94
C ASP A 46 -13.40 1.61 -5.89
N PRO A 47 -13.64 2.48 -6.89
CA PRO A 47 -12.94 3.76 -7.00
C PRO A 47 -13.23 4.69 -5.83
N GLN A 48 -14.45 4.63 -5.27
CA GLN A 48 -14.80 5.42 -4.10
C GLN A 48 -13.94 5.01 -2.90
N ARG A 49 -13.83 3.70 -2.65
CA ARG A 49 -13.01 3.19 -1.54
C ARG A 49 -11.54 3.54 -1.70
N GLU A 50 -11.01 3.50 -2.93
CA GLU A 50 -9.61 3.88 -3.20
C GLU A 50 -9.38 5.37 -2.92
N GLN A 51 -10.31 6.24 -3.32
CA GLN A 51 -10.21 7.67 -3.07
C GLN A 51 -10.28 8.00 -1.56
N GLU A 52 -11.17 7.33 -0.82
CA GLU A 52 -11.26 7.48 0.64
C GLU A 52 -9.94 7.16 1.36
N ILE A 53 -9.22 6.13 0.89
CA ILE A 53 -7.91 5.75 1.45
C ILE A 53 -6.89 6.84 1.17
N ILE A 54 -6.83 7.35 -0.08
CA ILE A 54 -5.92 8.43 -0.46
C ILE A 54 -6.21 9.66 0.40
N ASP A 55 -7.46 10.13 0.43
CA ASP A 55 -7.83 11.34 1.16
C ASP A 55 -7.54 11.22 2.66
N SER A 56 -7.79 10.05 3.25
CA SER A 56 -7.49 9.79 4.66
C SER A 56 -5.98 9.81 4.94
N CYS A 57 -5.15 9.27 4.04
CA CYS A 57 -3.70 9.22 4.22
C CYS A 57 -3.01 10.54 3.87
N THR A 58 -3.62 11.39 3.05
CA THR A 58 -3.02 12.65 2.57
C THR A 58 -3.63 13.90 3.20
N LYS A 59 -4.47 13.77 4.24
CA LYS A 59 -5.22 14.90 4.80
C LYS A 59 -4.34 16.03 5.38
N ASN A 60 -3.20 15.70 5.98
CA ASN A 60 -2.36 16.63 6.75
C ASN A 60 -0.87 16.58 6.35
N ILE A 61 -0.58 16.35 5.07
CA ILE A 61 0.79 16.28 4.55
C ILE A 61 1.05 17.45 3.58
N SER A 62 2.32 17.73 3.31
CA SER A 62 2.69 18.70 2.28
C SER A 62 2.29 18.20 0.88
N GLU A 63 2.12 19.13 -0.07
CA GLU A 63 1.81 18.77 -1.46
C GLU A 63 2.95 17.95 -2.10
N ASP A 64 4.20 18.23 -1.72
CA ASP A 64 5.36 17.47 -2.20
C ASP A 64 5.31 16.01 -1.72
N GLU A 65 4.99 15.77 -0.44
CA GLU A 65 4.82 14.41 0.09
C GLU A 65 3.60 13.71 -0.49
N ARG A 66 2.53 14.46 -0.78
CA ARG A 66 1.28 13.94 -1.31
C ARG A 66 1.47 13.20 -2.62
N ILE A 67 2.26 13.76 -3.54
CA ILE A 67 2.53 13.14 -4.85
C ILE A 67 3.15 11.74 -4.67
N TYR A 68 4.09 11.61 -3.73
CA TYR A 68 4.77 10.32 -3.49
C TYR A 68 3.87 9.32 -2.76
N ILE A 69 3.13 9.77 -1.74
CA ILE A 69 2.22 8.92 -0.96
C ILE A 69 1.06 8.41 -1.82
N GLU A 70 0.47 9.27 -2.63
CA GLU A 70 -0.61 8.89 -3.53
C GLU A 70 -0.13 7.84 -4.55
N LYS A 71 1.05 8.05 -5.15
CA LYS A 71 1.65 7.07 -6.07
C LYS A 71 1.87 5.72 -5.38
N PHE A 72 2.38 5.72 -4.15
CA PHE A 72 2.55 4.48 -3.37
C PHE A 72 1.21 3.78 -3.14
N LEU A 73 0.20 4.51 -2.66
CA LEU A 73 -1.12 3.96 -2.35
C LEU A 73 -1.81 3.37 -3.59
N ARG A 74 -1.74 4.05 -4.74
CA ARG A 74 -2.32 3.55 -6.00
C ARG A 74 -1.69 2.21 -6.42
N ASN A 75 -0.37 2.13 -6.46
CA ASN A 75 0.32 0.87 -6.76
C ASN A 75 -0.04 -0.25 -5.76
N LEU A 76 -0.11 0.11 -4.47
CA LEU A 76 -0.48 -0.82 -3.42
C LEU A 76 -1.94 -1.33 -3.55
N MET A 77 -2.85 -0.49 -4.05
CA MET A 77 -4.24 -0.87 -4.34
C MET A 77 -4.35 -1.70 -5.62
N ASP A 78 -3.55 -1.41 -6.65
CA ASP A 78 -3.49 -2.20 -7.89
C ASP A 78 -3.06 -3.65 -7.62
N ILE A 79 -1.97 -3.83 -6.88
CA ILE A 79 -1.52 -5.17 -6.47
C ILE A 79 -2.60 -5.90 -5.65
N SER A 80 -3.33 -5.17 -4.80
CA SER A 80 -4.45 -5.74 -4.05
C SER A 80 -5.55 -6.25 -4.96
N LYS A 81 -5.91 -5.51 -6.02
CA LYS A 81 -6.93 -5.93 -6.98
C LYS A 81 -6.48 -7.18 -7.74
N GLU A 82 -5.22 -7.26 -8.14
CA GLU A 82 -4.66 -8.46 -8.79
C GLU A 82 -4.79 -9.70 -7.90
N VAL A 83 -4.49 -9.55 -6.61
CA VAL A 83 -4.56 -10.64 -5.63
C VAL A 83 -6.01 -11.01 -5.29
N GLN A 84 -6.93 -10.04 -5.24
CA GLN A 84 -8.36 -10.26 -5.06
C GLN A 84 -9.01 -10.98 -6.24
N SER A 85 -8.41 -10.87 -7.43
CA SER A 85 -8.91 -11.46 -8.67
C SER A 85 -8.52 -12.94 -8.84
N LYS A 86 -7.64 -13.44 -7.97
CA LYS A 86 -7.24 -14.85 -7.91
C LYS A 86 -8.29 -15.65 -7.12
#